data_AF-A0A1I1DP45-F1
#
_entry.id   AF-A0A1I1DP45-F1
#
_cell.length_a   1.000
_cell.length_b   1.000
_cell.length_c   1.000
_cell.angle_alpha   90.00
_cell.angle_beta   90.00
_cell.angle_gamma   90.00
#
_symmetry.space_group_name_H-M   'P 1'
#
loop_
_entity.id
_entity.type
_entity.pdbx_description
1 polymer ?
#
loop_
_entity_poly.entity_id
_entity_poly.type
_entity_poly.pdbx_seq_one_letter_code
_entity_poly.pdbx_strand_id
1 'polypeptide(L)'
;MMKLKARVMASLKIWVVIYPSITLFHYLFGEMLSAFPLYVRTLILTLVLVPWTVLVGVPLVDWVMGQLGLSTSPTQNTSDDGTRTEK
;
A
#
# COMPACT_ATOMS: atom_id res chain seq x y z
N MET A 1 13.36 2.72 24.84
CA MET A 1 12.93 3.82 23.94
C MET A 1 13.14 3.59 22.43
N MET A 2 14.05 2.71 21.98
CA MET A 2 14.40 2.61 20.54
C MET A 2 13.35 1.89 19.66
N LYS A 3 12.47 1.05 20.22
CA LYS A 3 11.43 0.31 19.47
C LYS A 3 10.20 1.13 19.07
N LEU A 4 9.89 2.22 19.80
CA LEU A 4 8.71 3.03 19.49
C LEU A 4 8.95 3.90 18.25
N LYS A 5 10.14 4.51 18.15
CA LYS A 5 10.53 5.35 17.01
C LYS A 5 10.47 4.59 15.68
N ALA A 6 10.95 3.34 15.64
CA ALA A 6 10.91 2.53 14.43
C ALA A 6 9.48 2.18 13.97
N ARG A 7 8.59 1.85 14.91
CA ARG A 7 7.18 1.53 14.60
C ARG A 7 6.40 2.76 14.16
N VAL A 8 6.63 3.91 14.83
CA VAL A 8 6.01 5.18 14.46
C VAL A 8 6.45 5.62 13.07
N MET A 9 7.75 5.47 12.73
CA MET A 9 8.24 5.81 11.39
C MET A 9 7.58 4.95 10.29
N ALA A 10 7.39 3.66 10.55
CA ALA A 10 6.71 2.76 9.62
C ALA A 10 5.23 3.12 9.44
N SER A 11 4.50 3.37 10.54
CA SER A 11 3.10 3.81 10.49
C SER A 11 2.94 5.15 9.80
N LEU A 12 3.85 6.10 10.04
CA LEU A 12 3.83 7.42 9.39
C LEU A 12 4.06 7.30 7.87
N LYS A 13 4.95 6.40 7.46
CA LYS A 13 5.24 6.13 6.04
C LYS A 13 4.00 5.56 5.31
N ILE A 14 3.25 4.67 5.95
CA ILE A 14 1.99 4.12 5.42
C ILE A 14 0.90 5.21 5.38
N TRP A 15 0.79 6.01 6.44
CA TRP A 15 -0.17 7.10 6.53
C TRP A 15 0.03 8.15 5.43
N VAL A 16 1.29 8.52 5.16
CA VAL A 16 1.67 9.45 4.08
C VAL A 16 1.35 8.90 2.70
N VAL A 17 1.21 7.59 2.51
CA VAL A 17 0.81 7.00 1.22
C VAL A 17 -0.71 6.90 1.09
N ILE A 18 -1.41 6.58 2.19
CA ILE A 18 -2.87 6.39 2.20
C ILE A 18 -3.61 7.71 1.99
N TYR A 19 -3.25 8.76 2.72
CA TYR A 19 -3.96 10.05 2.66
C TYR A 19 -3.96 10.71 1.27
N PRO A 20 -2.83 10.84 0.55
CA PRO A 20 -2.85 11.40 -0.80
C PRO A 20 -3.61 10.51 -1.78
N SER A 21 -3.59 9.18 -1.60
CA SER A 21 -4.40 8.27 -2.40
C SER A 21 -5.90 8.52 -2.21
N ILE A 22 -6.37 8.58 -0.96
CA ILE A 22 -7.78 8.90 -0.64
C ILE A 22 -8.14 10.29 -1.15
N THR A 23 -7.26 11.27 -0.96
CA THR A 23 -7.50 12.67 -1.34
C THR A 23 -7.60 12.81 -2.86
N LEU A 24 -6.75 12.14 -3.63
CA LEU A 24 -6.77 12.18 -5.10
C LEU A 24 -8.10 11.67 -5.66
N PHE A 25 -8.58 10.54 -5.14
CA PHE A 25 -9.88 9.99 -5.52
C PHE A 25 -11.05 10.87 -5.09
N HIS A 26 -11.01 11.39 -3.86
CA HIS A 26 -12.05 12.28 -3.38
C HIS A 26 -12.07 13.59 -4.19
N TYR A 27 -10.92 14.07 -4.65
CA TYR A 27 -10.81 15.24 -5.51
C TYR A 27 -11.35 14.97 -6.92
N LEU A 28 -10.95 13.86 -7.56
CA LEU A 28 -11.37 13.51 -8.92
C LEU A 28 -12.88 13.26 -9.02
N PHE A 29 -13.46 12.56 -8.04
CA PHE A 29 -14.88 12.17 -8.05
C PHE A 29 -15.75 13.11 -7.20
N GLY A 30 -15.17 14.04 -6.44
CA GLY A 30 -15.90 14.87 -5.49
C GLY A 30 -16.80 15.91 -6.13
N GLU A 31 -16.37 16.49 -7.25
CA GLU A 31 -17.13 17.52 -7.96
C GLU A 31 -18.30 16.90 -8.75
N MET A 32 -18.05 15.79 -9.48
CA MET A 32 -19.10 15.06 -10.21
C MET A 32 -20.21 14.50 -9.30
N LEU A 33 -19.87 14.20 -8.04
CA LEU A 33 -20.81 13.65 -7.07
C LEU A 33 -21.53 14.73 -6.22
N SER A 34 -21.19 16.01 -6.38
CA SER A 34 -21.84 17.13 -5.68
C SER A 34 -23.32 17.29 -6.00
N ALA A 35 -23.76 16.80 -7.16
CA ALA A 35 -25.14 16.91 -7.62
C ALA A 35 -26.07 15.81 -7.04
N PHE A 36 -25.52 14.78 -6.40
CA PHE A 36 -26.28 13.61 -5.97
C PHE A 36 -26.43 13.50 -4.45
N PRO A 37 -27.52 12.88 -3.94
CA PRO A 37 -27.69 12.57 -2.53
C PRO A 37 -26.52 11.75 -1.99
N LEU A 38 -26.15 11.99 -0.72
CA LEU A 38 -24.98 11.39 -0.06
C LEU A 38 -24.88 9.86 -0.24
N TYR A 39 -26.02 9.16 -0.20
CA TYR A 39 -26.06 7.69 -0.33
C TYR A 39 -25.64 7.22 -1.73
N VAL A 40 -26.14 7.90 -2.77
CA VAL A 40 -25.83 7.60 -4.18
C VAL A 40 -24.38 7.93 -4.48
N ARG A 41 -23.91 9.07 -3.94
CA ARG A 41 -22.52 9.50 -3.99
C ARG A 41 -21.58 8.42 -3.42
N THR A 42 -21.88 7.91 -2.24
CA THR A 42 -21.08 6.87 -1.59
C THR A 42 -21.12 5.56 -2.38
N LEU A 43 -22.27 5.17 -2.93
CA LEU A 43 -22.42 3.96 -3.75
C LEU A 43 -21.58 4.02 -5.03
N ILE A 44 -21.65 5.12 -5.78
CA ILE A 44 -20.87 5.31 -7.02
C ILE A 44 -19.39 5.35 -6.68
N LEU A 45 -19.03 6.06 -5.61
CA LEU A 45 -17.64 6.17 -5.17
C LEU A 45 -17.08 4.79 -4.83
N THR A 46 -17.81 3.92 -4.10
CA THR A 46 -17.33 2.56 -3.80
C THR A 46 -17.32 1.66 -5.04
N LEU A 47 -18.32 1.75 -5.92
CA LEU A 47 -18.39 0.99 -7.18
C LEU A 47 -17.22 1.27 -8.12
N VAL A 48 -16.69 2.49 -8.11
CA VAL A 48 -15.52 2.87 -8.93
C VAL A 48 -14.22 2.66 -8.16
N LEU A 49 -14.20 3.00 -6.88
CA LEU A 49 -13.03 2.89 -6.02
C LEU A 49 -12.57 1.44 -5.86
N VAL A 50 -13.48 0.48 -5.69
CA VAL A 50 -13.12 -0.93 -5.53
C VAL A 50 -12.39 -1.49 -6.76
N PRO A 51 -12.96 -1.47 -7.98
CA PRO A 51 -12.25 -1.94 -9.16
C PRO A 51 -11.01 -1.11 -9.46
N TRP A 52 -11.03 0.22 -9.26
CA TRP A 52 -9.81 1.02 -9.47
C TRP A 52 -8.70 0.66 -8.49
N THR A 53 -9.00 0.47 -7.21
CA THR A 53 -7.98 0.11 -6.22
C THR A 53 -7.36 -1.25 -6.54
N VAL A 54 -8.13 -2.22 -7.05
CA VAL A 54 -7.59 -3.52 -7.47
C VAL A 54 -6.76 -3.41 -8.78
N LEU A 55 -7.21 -2.60 -9.74
CA LEU A 55 -6.57 -2.51 -11.07
C LEU A 55 -5.38 -1.54 -11.13
N VAL A 56 -5.45 -0.44 -10.39
CA VAL A 56 -4.47 0.66 -10.43
C VAL A 56 -3.86 0.90 -9.05
N GLY A 57 -4.66 0.85 -7.98
CA GLY A 57 -4.18 1.09 -6.62
C GLY A 57 -3.12 0.08 -6.17
N VAL A 58 -3.41 -1.21 -6.26
CA VAL A 58 -2.48 -2.31 -5.90
C VAL A 58 -1.17 -2.22 -6.70
N PRO A 59 -1.17 -2.18 -8.05
CA PRO A 59 0.10 -2.10 -8.79
C PRO A 59 0.85 -0.78 -8.59
N LEU A 60 0.16 0.35 -8.37
CA LEU A 60 0.80 1.62 -8.07
C LEU A 60 1.47 1.59 -6.68
N VAL A 61 0.81 1.01 -5.68
CA VAL A 61 1.37 0.83 -4.34
C VAL A 61 2.55 -0.13 -4.39
N ASP A 62 2.45 -1.26 -5.10
CA ASP A 62 3.56 -2.20 -5.29
C ASP A 62 4.75 -1.51 -5.97
N TRP A 63 4.50 -0.66 -6.98
CA TRP A 63 5.53 0.10 -7.67
C TRP A 63 6.21 1.13 -6.76
N VAL A 64 5.44 1.90 -5.99
CA VAL A 64 5.96 2.88 -5.02
C VAL A 64 6.74 2.16 -3.90
N MET A 65 6.26 1.01 -3.43
CA MET A 65 6.93 0.19 -2.41
C MET A 65 8.27 -0.36 -2.92
N GLY A 66 8.31 -0.80 -4.19
CA GLY A 66 9.52 -1.23 -4.89
C GLY A 66 10.53 -0.10 -5.07
N GLN A 67 10.08 1.12 -5.39
CA GLN A 67 10.94 2.31 -5.49
C GLN A 67 11.47 2.80 -4.14
N LEU A 68 10.70 2.65 -3.06
CA LEU A 68 11.09 3.05 -1.72
C LEU A 68 12.06 2.06 -1.04
N GLY A 69 12.53 1.03 -1.76
CA GLY A 69 13.60 0.14 -1.30
C GLY A 69 13.24 -0.68 -0.06
N LEU A 70 11.96 -0.86 0.25
CA LEU A 70 11.50 -1.87 1.21
C LEU A 70 11.50 -3.24 0.52
N SER A 71 12.63 -3.62 -0.07
CA SER A 71 12.90 -5.02 -0.36
C SER A 71 12.83 -5.74 0.99
N THR A 72 11.71 -6.40 1.29
CA THR A 72 11.79 -7.62 2.06
C THR A 72 12.66 -8.54 1.23
N SER A 73 13.96 -8.51 1.48
CA SER A 73 14.82 -9.63 1.15
C SER A 73 14.10 -10.88 1.66
N PRO A 74 13.84 -11.87 0.80
CA PRO A 74 13.74 -13.20 1.33
C PRO A 74 15.12 -13.47 1.92
N THR A 75 15.27 -13.33 3.24
CA THR A 75 16.37 -13.98 3.95
C THR A 75 16.07 -15.46 3.92
N GLN A 76 16.23 -16.08 2.75
CA GLN A 76 16.40 -17.51 2.63
C GLN A 76 17.82 -17.77 3.11
N ASN A 77 17.88 -18.20 4.36
CA ASN A 77 19.07 -18.61 5.08
C ASN A 77 19.77 -19.72 4.28
N THR A 78 20.84 -19.37 3.56
CA THR A 78 21.86 -20.33 3.16
C THR A 78 22.61 -20.73 4.42
N SER A 79 22.32 -21.90 4.97
CA SER A 79 23.22 -22.72 5.82
C SER A 79 22.52 -24.04 6.16
N ASP A 80 22.52 -24.98 5.22
CA ASP A 80 22.74 -26.37 5.61
C ASP A 80 23.77 -26.94 4.63
N ASP A 81 25.01 -26.62 4.96
CA ASP A 81 26.25 -27.16 4.43
C ASP A 81 26.32 -28.65 4.82
N GLY A 82 25.76 -29.49 3.95
CA GLY A 82 25.89 -30.94 4.00
C GLY A 82 27.16 -31.44 3.32
N THR A 83 28.30 -30.76 3.49
CA THR A 83 29.61 -31.27 3.04
C THR A 83 30.35 -31.95 4.19
N ARG A 84 29.86 -33.11 4.65
CA ARG A 84 30.68 -34.05 5.42
C ARG A 84 31.21 -35.13 4.49
N THR A 85 32.39 -34.90 3.96
CA THR A 85 33.32 -35.96 3.56
C THR A 85 33.67 -36.82 4.77
N GLU A 86 33.48 -38.13 4.69
CA GLU A 86 34.54 -39.07 5.08
C GLU A 86 34.30 -40.40 4.35
N LYS A 87 35.23 -40.73 3.47
CA LYS A 87 35.49 -42.07 2.95
C LYS A 87 36.49 -42.76 3.87
#